data_AF-A0A2M6WWD6-F1
#
_entry.id   AF-A0A2M6WWD6-F1
#
_cell.length_a   1.000
_cell.length_b   1.000
_cell.length_c   1.000
_cell.angle_alpha   90.00
_cell.angle_beta   90.00
_cell.angle_gamma   90.00
#
_symmetry.space_group_name_H-M   'P 1'
#
loop_
_entity.id
_entity.type
_entity.pdbx_description
1 polymer ?
#
loop_
_entity_poly.entity_id
_entity_poly.type
_entity_poly.pdbx_seq_one_letter_code
_entity_poly.pdbx_strand_id
1 'polypeptide(L)'
;MKSTFMSLLIGILLIALVGFGSYYIIKRYKISADISTATKGDINGDGKVDALDLNAVLSDISSGKYDKKADLNGDGKVDTLDLNYIISSWSQ
;
A
#
# COMPACT_ATOMS: atom_id res chain seq x y z
N MET A 1 -55.71 1.51 8.55
CA MET A 1 -55.00 1.28 7.27
C MET A 1 -53.90 2.29 6.99
N LYS A 2 -54.12 3.61 7.15
CA LYS A 2 -53.07 4.62 6.90
C LYS A 2 -51.88 4.58 7.87
N SER A 3 -52.10 4.26 9.14
CA SER A 3 -51.05 4.21 10.18
C SER A 3 -50.12 3.01 10.06
N THR A 4 -50.65 1.81 9.74
CA THR A 4 -49.87 0.59 9.51
C THR A 4 -49.01 0.66 8.25
N PHE A 5 -49.51 1.34 7.21
CA PHE A 5 -48.74 1.61 6.00
C PHE A 5 -47.57 2.58 6.26
N MET A 6 -47.82 3.65 7.04
CA MET A 6 -46.78 4.61 7.42
C MET A 6 -45.69 3.98 8.31
N SER A 7 -46.07 3.13 9.26
CA SER A 7 -45.08 2.44 10.11
C SER A 7 -44.23 1.44 9.32
N LEU A 8 -44.79 0.77 8.32
CA LEU A 8 -44.04 -0.12 7.42
C LEU A 8 -43.04 0.68 6.56
N LEU A 9 -43.46 1.82 6.01
CA LEU A 9 -42.62 2.68 5.18
C LEU A 9 -41.43 3.25 5.98
N ILE A 10 -41.67 3.69 7.22
CA ILE A 10 -40.63 4.17 8.13
C ILE A 10 -39.64 3.04 8.45
N GLY A 11 -40.13 1.83 8.71
CA GLY A 11 -39.27 0.66 8.97
C GLY A 11 -38.33 0.34 7.80
N ILE A 12 -38.84 0.35 6.56
CA ILE A 12 -38.04 0.12 5.35
C ILE A 12 -36.99 1.22 5.17
N LEU A 13 -37.38 2.48 5.42
CA LEU A 13 -36.48 3.62 5.28
C LEU A 13 -35.33 3.60 6.30
N LEU A 14 -35.60 3.16 7.53
CA LEU A 14 -34.58 2.97 8.57
C LEU A 14 -33.61 1.83 8.22
N ILE A 15 -34.11 0.70 7.73
CA ILE A 15 -33.28 -0.41 7.26
C ILE A 15 -32.42 0.01 6.08
N ALA A 16 -32.99 0.78 5.13
CA ALA A 16 -32.24 1.32 4.00
C ALA A 16 -31.15 2.29 4.47
N LEU A 17 -31.45 3.21 5.40
CA LEU A 17 -30.48 4.18 5.92
C LEU A 17 -29.30 3.49 6.62
N VAL A 18 -29.58 2.52 7.51
CA VAL A 18 -28.55 1.77 8.23
C VAL A 18 -27.78 0.86 7.28
N GLY A 19 -28.46 0.14 6.39
CA GLY A 19 -27.86 -0.80 5.44
C GLY A 19 -26.99 -0.12 4.39
N PHE A 20 -27.51 0.93 3.72
CA PHE A 20 -26.72 1.73 2.78
C PHE A 20 -25.61 2.49 3.49
N GLY A 21 -25.88 3.11 4.65
CA GLY A 21 -24.87 3.83 5.42
C GLY A 21 -23.69 2.93 5.77
N SER A 22 -23.97 1.75 6.34
CA SER A 22 -22.96 0.75 6.70
C SER A 22 -22.23 0.21 5.47
N TYR A 23 -22.94 -0.07 4.37
CA TYR A 23 -22.35 -0.52 3.11
C TYR A 23 -21.38 0.52 2.51
N TYR A 24 -21.77 1.80 2.48
CA TYR A 24 -20.92 2.88 1.97
C TYR A 24 -19.72 3.16 2.88
N ILE A 25 -19.90 3.04 4.19
CA ILE A 25 -18.81 3.10 5.17
C ILE A 25 -17.83 1.95 4.91
N ILE A 26 -18.26 0.68 4.93
CA ILE A 26 -17.36 -0.48 4.71
C ILE A 26 -16.68 -0.44 3.34
N LYS A 27 -17.35 0.02 2.28
CA LYS A 27 -16.75 0.16 0.94
C LYS A 27 -15.66 1.25 0.90
N ARG A 28 -15.79 2.33 1.67
CA ARG A 28 -14.73 3.36 1.82
C ARG A 28 -13.65 2.96 2.83
N TYR A 29 -14.01 2.20 3.86
CA TYR A 29 -13.12 1.61 4.86
C TYR A 29 -12.50 0.27 4.42
N LYS A 30 -12.71 -0.16 3.16
CA LYS A 30 -11.64 -0.80 2.37
C LYS A 30 -10.51 0.23 2.15
N ILE A 31 -10.01 0.76 3.25
CA ILE A 31 -8.71 1.36 3.38
C ILE A 31 -7.79 0.20 3.06
N SER A 32 -7.37 0.19 1.80
CA SER A 32 -6.08 -0.26 1.33
C SER A 32 -5.31 -1.05 2.39
N ALA A 33 -5.57 -2.35 2.43
CA ALA A 33 -4.66 -3.29 3.07
C ALA A 33 -3.34 -3.41 2.28
N ASP A 34 -3.06 -2.52 1.33
CA ASP A 34 -1.72 -1.98 1.17
C ASP A 34 -1.43 -1.04 2.34
N ILE A 35 -1.35 -1.60 3.55
CA ILE A 35 -0.26 -1.18 4.42
C ILE A 35 0.96 -1.69 3.64
N SER A 36 1.45 -0.90 2.68
CA SER A 36 2.77 -1.10 2.12
C SER A 36 3.70 -0.91 3.30
N THR A 37 3.95 -2.01 4.00
CA THR A 37 5.08 -2.12 4.90
C THR A 37 6.23 -1.83 3.98
N ALA A 38 6.84 -0.64 4.12
CA ALA A 38 7.98 -0.22 3.31
C ALA A 38 8.97 -1.39 3.30
N THR A 39 8.94 -2.16 2.21
CA THR A 39 9.66 -3.42 2.16
C THR A 39 11.09 -3.03 1.93
N LYS A 40 11.99 -3.58 2.72
CA LYS A 40 13.41 -3.29 2.54
C LYS A 40 13.81 -3.75 1.14
N GLY A 41 14.09 -2.79 0.26
CA GLY A 41 14.32 -3.00 -1.17
C GLY A 41 13.28 -2.39 -2.12
N ASP A 42 12.14 -1.88 -1.62
CA ASP A 42 11.19 -1.06 -2.39
C ASP A 42 11.71 0.39 -2.39
N ILE A 43 12.56 0.69 -3.37
CA ILE A 43 13.26 1.97 -3.50
C ILE A 43 12.34 3.03 -4.09
N ASN A 44 11.50 2.63 -5.03
CA ASN A 44 10.62 3.51 -5.78
C ASN A 44 9.28 3.80 -5.04
N GLY A 45 8.92 2.99 -4.05
CA GLY A 45 7.75 3.13 -3.19
C GLY A 45 6.44 2.62 -3.79
N ASP A 46 6.48 1.73 -4.78
CA ASP A 46 5.30 1.22 -5.48
C ASP A 46 4.67 -0.03 -4.83
N GLY A 47 5.28 -0.50 -3.72
CA GLY A 47 4.81 -1.65 -2.96
C GLY A 47 5.35 -3.00 -3.45
N LYS A 48 6.25 -3.00 -4.44
CA LYS A 48 6.93 -4.18 -4.97
C LYS A 48 8.43 -4.05 -4.82
N VAL A 49 9.14 -5.16 -4.98
CA VAL A 49 10.60 -5.17 -5.07
C VAL A 49 10.97 -5.85 -6.36
N ASP A 50 11.22 -5.06 -7.40
CA ASP A 50 11.38 -5.56 -8.75
C ASP A 50 12.58 -4.92 -9.50
N ALA A 51 12.59 -5.05 -10.82
CA ALA A 51 13.66 -4.56 -11.67
C ALA A 51 13.81 -3.02 -11.63
N LEU A 52 12.76 -2.28 -11.30
CA LEU A 52 12.81 -0.83 -11.15
C LEU A 52 13.65 -0.45 -9.93
N ASP A 53 13.50 -1.17 -8.82
CA ASP A 53 14.29 -0.96 -7.60
C ASP A 53 15.75 -1.36 -7.82
N LEU A 54 15.97 -2.50 -8.47
CA LEU A 54 17.31 -2.94 -8.85
C LEU A 54 18.03 -1.88 -9.70
N ASN A 55 17.35 -1.32 -10.70
CA ASN A 55 17.91 -0.28 -11.57
C ASN A 55 18.21 1.01 -10.80
N ALA A 56 17.38 1.36 -9.81
CA ALA A 56 17.63 2.53 -8.97
C ALA A 56 18.96 2.39 -8.19
N VAL A 57 19.18 1.24 -7.54
CA VAL A 57 20.44 0.98 -6.82
C VAL A 57 21.63 0.94 -7.78
N LEU A 58 21.52 0.27 -8.93
CA LEU A 58 22.59 0.22 -9.94
C LEU A 58 22.97 1.60 -10.49
N SER A 59 21.99 2.50 -10.64
CA SER A 59 22.24 3.88 -11.07
C SER A 59 23.05 4.66 -10.03
N ASP A 60 22.72 4.51 -8.75
CA ASP A 60 23.44 5.16 -7.66
C ASP A 60 24.87 4.61 -7.52
N ILE A 61 25.07 3.29 -7.64
CA ILE A 61 26.40 2.66 -7.73
C ILE A 61 27.21 3.24 -8.90
N SER A 62 26.62 3.29 -10.09
CA SER A 62 27.32 3.69 -11.32
C SER A 62 27.69 5.18 -11.32
N SER A 63 26.87 6.02 -10.68
CA SER A 63 27.12 7.45 -10.55
C SER A 63 27.97 7.82 -9.33
N GLY A 64 28.21 6.87 -8.42
CA GLY A 64 28.83 7.13 -7.12
C GLY A 64 27.96 8.02 -6.22
N LYS A 65 26.66 8.14 -6.52
CA LYS A 65 25.71 8.89 -5.71
C LYS A 65 25.37 8.08 -4.46
N TYR A 66 25.50 8.72 -3.30
CA TYR A 66 24.92 8.17 -2.08
C TYR A 66 23.43 8.54 -1.99
N ASP A 67 22.60 7.52 -1.84
CA ASP A 67 21.19 7.65 -1.49
C ASP A 67 20.89 6.75 -0.30
N LYS A 68 20.34 7.34 0.76
CA LYS A 68 20.00 6.62 1.98
C LYS A 68 18.97 5.51 1.73
N LYS A 69 18.15 5.61 0.67
CA LYS A 69 17.21 4.54 0.31
C LYS A 69 17.93 3.33 -0.29
N ALA A 70 19.05 3.55 -0.97
CA ALA A 70 19.82 2.52 -1.64
C ALA A 70 20.92 1.90 -0.76
N ASP A 71 21.31 2.55 0.35
CA ASP A 71 22.15 1.97 1.43
C ASP A 71 21.30 1.00 2.26
N LEU A 72 21.13 -0.21 1.74
CA LEU A 72 20.27 -1.24 2.30
C LEU A 72 20.99 -1.99 3.42
N ASN A 73 22.32 -2.09 3.41
CA ASN A 73 23.05 -2.75 4.50
C ASN A 73 23.31 -1.81 5.70
N GLY A 74 23.18 -0.49 5.52
CA GLY A 74 23.35 0.54 6.55
C GLY A 74 24.81 0.89 6.87
N ASP A 75 25.75 0.62 5.95
CA ASP A 75 27.18 0.81 6.15
C ASP A 75 27.69 2.21 5.72
N GLY A 76 26.79 3.05 5.20
CA GLY A 76 27.10 4.39 4.74
C GLY A 76 27.61 4.46 3.30
N LYS A 77 27.49 3.38 2.52
CA LYS A 77 27.81 3.32 1.10
C LYS A 77 26.62 2.76 0.31
N VAL A 78 26.63 3.03 -0.99
CA VAL A 78 25.76 2.35 -1.94
C VAL A 78 26.69 1.57 -2.87
N ASP A 79 26.73 0.26 -2.71
CA ASP A 79 27.59 -0.63 -3.48
C ASP A 79 26.92 -1.98 -3.79
N THR A 80 27.68 -2.90 -4.38
CA THR A 80 27.14 -4.19 -4.82
C THR A 80 26.58 -5.05 -3.68
N LEU A 81 26.93 -4.77 -2.41
CA LEU A 81 26.40 -5.48 -1.25
C LEU A 81 24.92 -5.16 -1.03
N ASP A 82 24.46 -3.97 -1.40
CA ASP A 82 23.05 -3.56 -1.27
C ASP A 82 22.14 -4.36 -2.20
N LEU A 83 22.65 -4.78 -3.37
CA LEU A 83 21.90 -5.58 -4.35
C LEU A 83 21.39 -6.91 -3.78
N ASN A 84 22.08 -7.47 -2.78
CA ASN A 84 21.65 -8.70 -2.11
C ASN A 84 20.28 -8.54 -1.43
N TYR A 85 19.98 -7.34 -0.94
CA TYR A 85 18.72 -7.06 -0.26
C TYR A 85 17.56 -6.98 -1.26
N ILE A 86 17.78 -6.40 -2.44
CA ILE A 86 16.80 -6.41 -3.54
C ILE A 86 16.44 -7.85 -3.94
N ILE A 87 17.46 -8.68 -4.17
CA ILE A 87 17.25 -10.07 -4.58
C ILE A 87 16.56 -10.88 -3.48
N SER A 88 16.92 -10.64 -2.21
CA SER A 88 16.31 -11.37 -1.08
C SER A 88 14.83 -11.04 -0.84
N SER A 89 14.42 -9.83 -1.24
CA SER A 89 13.06 -9.32 -1.03
C SER A 89 12.20 -9.35 -2.31
N TRP A 90 12.70 -9.95 -3.40
CA TRP A 90 12.08 -9.87 -4.72
C TRP A 90 10.61 -10.26 -4.72
N SER A 91 9.74 -9.34 -5.15
CA SER A 91 8.30 -9.50 -5.22
C SER A 91 7.76 -8.81 -6.48
N GLN A 92 7.02 -9.55 -7.32
CA GLN A 92 6.46 -9.05 -8.59
C GLN A 92 5.08 -8.42 -8.42
#